data_AF-A0A2J4RAW1-F1
#
_entry.id   AF-A0A2J4RAW1-F1
#
_cell.length_a   1.000
_cell.length_b   1.000
_cell.length_c   1.000
_cell.angle_alpha   90.00
_cell.angle_beta   90.00
_cell.angle_gamma   90.00
#
_symmetry.space_group_name_H-M   'P 1'
#
loop_
_entity.id
_entity.type
_entity.pdbx_description
1 polymer ?
#
loop_
_entity_poly.entity_id
_entity_poly.type
_entity_poly.pdbx_seq_one_letter_code
_entity_poly.pdbx_strand_id
1 'polypeptide(L)'
;MNKWFAGTMAFLFISAANAADFPVTIDSCGTPVTFTQAPKRAVIHDLNMSEMAFALGLQDRIVGLTGITGWYKMTPEFKHHMGSIPELAPKYPSLE
;
A
#
# COMPACT_ATOMS: atom_id res chain seq x y z
N MET A 1 -36.47 -13.09 -44.98
CA MET A 1 -37.24 -12.47 -43.87
C MET A 1 -37.50 -13.62 -42.90
N ASN A 2 -36.80 -13.83 -41.79
CA ASN A 2 -36.56 -12.91 -40.67
C ASN A 2 -35.24 -13.23 -39.95
N LYS A 3 -34.59 -12.16 -39.49
CA LYS A 3 -33.29 -12.10 -38.83
C LYS A 3 -33.47 -12.51 -37.37
N TRP A 4 -32.78 -13.56 -36.90
CA TRP A 4 -32.66 -13.85 -35.48
C TRP A 4 -31.40 -13.16 -34.94
N PHE A 5 -31.64 -12.15 -34.11
CA PHE A 5 -30.67 -11.40 -33.36
C PHE A 5 -30.25 -12.17 -32.11
N ALA A 6 -28.97 -11.98 -31.74
CA ALA A 6 -28.45 -11.97 -30.37
C ALA A 6 -28.39 -13.31 -29.60
N GLY A 7 -27.36 -13.61 -28.82
CA GLY A 7 -26.26 -12.77 -28.36
C GLY A 7 -25.02 -13.61 -28.10
N THR A 8 -23.89 -13.12 -28.58
CA THR A 8 -22.57 -13.59 -28.19
C THR A 8 -22.33 -13.11 -26.76
N MET A 9 -22.56 -13.98 -25.77
CA MET A 9 -22.24 -13.70 -24.38
C MET A 9 -20.71 -13.73 -24.23
N ALA A 10 -20.06 -12.59 -24.46
CA ALA A 10 -18.65 -12.41 -24.21
C ALA A 10 -18.43 -12.40 -22.69
N PHE A 11 -17.96 -13.52 -22.14
CA PHE A 11 -17.43 -13.58 -20.78
C PHE A 11 -16.16 -12.73 -20.71
N LEU A 12 -16.26 -11.58 -20.04
CA LEU A 12 -15.09 -10.80 -19.61
C LEU A 12 -14.34 -11.62 -18.56
N PHE A 13 -13.18 -12.16 -18.93
CA PHE A 13 -12.22 -12.71 -17.98
C PHE A 13 -11.65 -11.56 -17.15
N ILE A 14 -12.12 -11.41 -15.91
CA ILE A 14 -11.50 -10.54 -14.92
C ILE A 14 -10.21 -11.24 -14.49
N SER A 15 -9.07 -10.74 -14.97
CA SER A 15 -7.76 -11.17 -14.45
C SER A 15 -7.61 -10.69 -13.01
N ALA A 16 -7.84 -11.57 -12.04
CA ALA A 16 -7.47 -11.32 -10.66
C ALA A 16 -5.94 -11.19 -10.56
N ALA A 17 -5.45 -10.15 -9.89
CA ALA A 17 -4.04 -10.06 -9.55
C ALA A 17 -3.69 -11.23 -8.62
N ASN A 18 -2.84 -12.15 -9.08
CA ASN A 18 -2.36 -13.24 -8.25
C ASN A 18 -1.33 -12.68 -7.26
N ALA A 19 -1.61 -12.81 -5.96
CA ALA A 19 -0.60 -12.56 -4.95
C ALA A 19 0.54 -13.58 -5.13
N ALA A 20 1.78 -13.14 -4.96
CA ALA A 20 2.90 -14.08 -4.90
C ALA A 20 2.75 -14.97 -3.67
N ASP A 21 3.00 -16.27 -3.84
CA ASP A 21 3.11 -17.19 -2.72
C ASP A 21 4.37 -16.85 -1.91
N PHE A 22 4.28 -17.04 -0.59
CA PHE A 22 5.42 -16.85 0.30
C PHE A 22 6.34 -18.09 0.27
N PRO A 23 7.66 -17.92 0.42
CA PRO A 23 8.36 -16.67 0.76
C PRO A 23 8.58 -15.74 -0.45
N VAL A 24 8.57 -14.43 -0.19
CA VAL A 24 8.91 -13.38 -1.17
C VAL A 24 10.22 -12.73 -0.77
N THR A 25 11.21 -12.73 -1.66
CA THR A 25 12.49 -12.03 -1.46
C THR A 25 12.53 -10.77 -2.32
N ILE A 26 12.85 -9.64 -1.69
CA ILE A 26 13.00 -8.32 -2.33
C ILE A 26 14.44 -7.87 -2.15
N ASP A 27 15.06 -7.34 -3.20
CA ASP A 27 16.33 -6.63 -3.07
C ASP A 27 16.08 -5.20 -2.58
N SER A 28 16.58 -4.89 -1.39
CA SER A 28 16.48 -3.57 -0.78
C SER A 28 17.87 -2.97 -0.68
N CYS A 29 18.20 -2.07 -1.61
CA CYS A 29 19.51 -1.40 -1.67
C CYS A 29 20.69 -2.41 -1.74
N GLY A 30 20.54 -3.50 -2.50
CA GLY A 30 21.55 -4.57 -2.58
C GLY A 30 21.54 -5.55 -1.41
N THR A 31 20.62 -5.40 -0.45
CA THR A 31 20.41 -6.34 0.65
C THR A 31 19.16 -7.17 0.39
N PRO A 32 19.25 -8.51 0.25
CA PRO A 32 18.09 -9.36 0.09
C PRO A 32 17.29 -9.44 1.40
N VAL A 33 16.01 -9.07 1.34
CA VAL A 33 15.07 -9.15 2.47
C VAL A 33 13.97 -10.14 2.12
N THR A 34 13.78 -11.16 2.96
CA THR A 34 12.80 -12.23 2.73
C THR A 34 11.62 -12.11 3.69
N PHE A 35 10.42 -12.06 3.13
CA PHE A 35 9.15 -12.10 3.86
C PHE A 35 8.56 -13.51 3.74
N THR A 36 8.33 -14.18 4.85
CA THR A 36 7.72 -15.53 4.89
C THR A 36 6.20 -15.50 5.02
N GLN A 37 5.64 -14.32 5.28
CA GLN A 37 4.21 -14.04 5.32
C GLN A 37 3.98 -12.55 5.06
N ALA A 38 2.74 -12.18 4.79
CA ALA A 38 2.39 -10.77 4.60
C ALA A 38 2.61 -9.97 5.91
N PRO A 39 3.22 -8.77 5.86
CA PRO A 39 3.35 -7.90 7.02
C PRO A 39 1.98 -7.56 7.62
N LYS A 40 1.91 -7.53 8.95
CA LYS A 40 0.68 -7.24 9.72
C LYS A 40 0.72 -5.93 10.49
N ARG A 41 1.91 -5.36 10.69
CA ARG A 41 2.16 -4.13 11.47
C ARG A 41 3.32 -3.37 10.85
N ALA A 42 3.02 -2.47 9.92
CA ALA A 42 4.00 -1.66 9.23
C ALA A 42 4.19 -0.31 9.94
N VAL A 43 5.45 0.11 10.07
CA VAL A 43 5.79 1.52 10.31
C VAL A 43 6.36 2.05 9.01
N ILE A 44 5.85 3.19 8.53
CA ILE A 44 6.28 3.78 7.26
C ILE A 44 6.99 5.11 7.56
N HIS A 45 8.16 5.29 6.96
CA HIS A 45 8.92 6.53 7.01
C HIS A 45 8.74 7.29 5.70
N ASP A 46 8.58 8.61 5.81
CA ASP A 46 8.42 9.56 4.70
C ASP A 46 6.97 9.64 4.12
N LEU A 47 6.64 10.82 3.59
CA LEU A 47 5.33 11.17 3.03
C LEU A 47 5.05 10.37 1.75
N ASN A 48 6.02 10.27 0.84
CA ASN A 48 5.85 9.60 -0.44
C ASN A 48 5.56 8.08 -0.29
N MET A 49 6.26 7.41 0.64
CA MET A 49 6.05 6.00 0.95
C MET A 49 4.70 5.77 1.60
N SER A 50 4.27 6.71 2.45
CA SER A 50 2.95 6.67 3.07
C SER A 50 1.83 6.80 2.03
N GLU A 51 1.94 7.75 1.10
CA GLU A 51 0.97 7.91 0.00
C GLU A 51 0.90 6.68 -0.91
N MET A 52 2.04 6.04 -1.18
CA MET A 52 2.06 4.79 -1.94
C MET A 52 1.28 3.68 -1.22
N ALA A 53 1.49 3.53 0.08
CA ALA A 53 0.74 2.55 0.87
C ALA A 53 -0.76 2.86 0.91
N PHE A 54 -1.14 4.14 0.96
CA PHE A 54 -2.54 4.58 0.92
C PHE A 54 -3.18 4.29 -0.44
N ALA A 55 -2.46 4.53 -1.53
CA ALA A 55 -2.93 4.22 -2.88
C ALA A 55 -3.18 2.71 -3.09
N LEU A 56 -2.42 1.86 -2.38
CA LEU A 56 -2.60 0.41 -2.35
C LEU A 56 -3.68 -0.07 -1.36
N GLY A 57 -4.29 0.82 -0.59
CA GLY A 57 -5.32 0.47 0.39
C GLY A 57 -4.80 -0.29 1.62
N LEU A 58 -3.54 -0.08 2.01
CA LEU A 58 -2.86 -0.84 3.09
C LEU A 58 -2.97 -0.20 4.48
N GLN A 59 -3.80 0.83 4.65
CA GLN A 59 -3.95 1.60 5.87
C GLN A 59 -4.21 0.73 7.12
N ASP A 60 -4.97 -0.35 6.97
CA ASP A 60 -5.34 -1.29 8.04
C ASP A 60 -4.14 -2.04 8.65
N ARG A 61 -3.01 -2.08 7.94
CA ARG A 61 -1.77 -2.75 8.38
C ARG A 61 -0.73 -1.79 8.92
N ILE A 62 -0.96 -0.48 8.87
CA ILE A 62 0.00 0.54 9.29
C ILE A 62 -0.29 0.90 10.75
N VAL A 63 0.73 0.79 11.60
CA VAL A 63 0.63 1.11 13.03
C VAL A 63 1.23 2.47 13.38
N GLY A 64 1.94 3.10 12.45
CA GLY A 64 2.43 4.46 12.61
C GLY A 64 3.21 4.96 11.41
N LEU A 65 3.27 6.28 11.28
CA LEU A 65 4.05 7.01 10.29
C LEU A 65 5.18 7.77 10.98
N THR A 66 6.24 8.07 10.24
CA THR A 66 7.34 8.89 10.74
C THR A 66 7.89 9.78 9.62
N GLY A 67 8.54 10.88 9.97
CA GLY A 67 9.29 11.69 9.00
C GLY A 67 8.43 12.58 8.11
N ILE A 68 7.23 12.98 8.55
CA ILE A 68 6.34 13.81 7.72
C ILE A 68 6.44 15.27 8.15
N THR A 69 5.92 15.62 9.33
CA THR A 69 5.78 17.03 9.75
C THR A 69 7.10 17.73 10.03
N GLY A 70 8.19 16.97 10.23
CA GLY A 70 9.52 17.52 10.41
C GLY A 70 10.20 18.02 9.13
N TRP A 71 9.69 17.64 7.96
CA TRP A 71 10.26 17.98 6.65
C TRP A 71 9.24 18.52 5.64
N TYR A 72 7.96 18.18 5.79
CA TYR A 72 6.88 18.45 4.84
C TYR A 72 5.64 19.05 5.50
N LYS A 73 4.75 19.60 4.67
CA LYS A 73 3.40 20.00 5.08
C LYS A 73 2.42 18.93 4.64
N MET A 74 1.66 18.38 5.59
CA MET A 74 0.57 17.47 5.27
C MET A 74 -0.55 18.21 4.52
N THR A 75 -0.92 17.70 3.35
CA THR A 75 -2.08 18.17 2.60
C THR A 75 -3.38 17.72 3.26
N PRO A 76 -4.51 18.40 3.04
CA PRO A 76 -5.82 17.93 3.51
C PRO A 76 -6.14 16.50 3.03
N GLU A 77 -5.77 16.17 1.79
CA GLU A 77 -5.98 14.86 1.17
C GLU A 77 -5.15 13.79 1.87
N PHE A 78 -3.88 14.09 2.17
CA PHE A 78 -3.03 13.17 2.93
C PHE A 78 -3.62 12.89 4.31
N LYS A 79 -4.05 13.94 5.03
CA LYS A 79 -4.68 13.79 6.37
C LYS A 79 -5.95 12.95 6.30
N HIS A 80 -6.75 13.13 5.24
CA HIS A 80 -7.93 12.32 5.02
C HIS A 80 -7.59 10.83 4.85
N HIS A 81 -6.60 10.50 4.01
CA HIS A 81 -6.17 9.12 3.79
C HIS A 81 -5.44 8.50 5.00
N MET A 82 -4.68 9.31 5.73
CA MET A 82 -3.99 8.90 6.97
C MET A 82 -4.98 8.48 8.06
N GLY A 83 -6.15 9.11 8.12
CA GLY A 83 -7.21 8.77 9.08
C GLY A 83 -6.71 8.84 10.53
N SER A 84 -6.79 7.71 11.24
CA SER A 84 -6.39 7.61 12.65
C SER A 84 -4.97 7.06 12.86
N ILE A 85 -4.19 6.83 11.80
CA ILE A 85 -2.81 6.34 11.93
C ILE A 85 -1.98 7.46 12.60
N PRO A 86 -1.25 7.20 13.70
CA PRO A 86 -0.46 8.23 14.36
C PRO A 86 0.84 8.52 13.60
N GLU A 87 1.28 9.79 13.62
CA GLU A 87 2.69 10.12 13.34
C GLU A 87 3.49 9.93 14.64
N LEU A 88 4.33 8.90 14.68
CA LEU A 88 5.12 8.51 15.86
C LEU A 88 6.33 9.44 16.07
N ALA A 89 6.89 9.98 14.99
CA ALA A 89 8.01 10.90 15.04
C ALA A 89 7.97 11.88 13.87
N PRO A 90 8.15 13.19 14.09
CA PRO A 90 8.12 14.19 13.00
C PRO A 90 9.29 14.04 12.03
N LYS A 91 10.43 13.50 12.50
CA LYS A 91 11.63 13.22 11.70
C LYS A 91 11.97 11.73 11.81
N TYR A 92 13.20 11.39 12.18
CA TYR A 92 13.60 10.02 12.42
C TYR A 92 13.04 9.49 13.75
N PRO A 93 12.54 8.25 13.79
CA PRO A 93 12.18 7.61 15.05
C PRO A 93 13.43 7.26 15.88
N SER A 94 13.24 7.17 17.21
CA SER A 94 14.19 6.51 18.11
C SER A 94 14.08 4.98 18.01
N LEU A 95 14.99 4.27 18.69
CA LEU A 95 14.94 2.81 18.78
C LEU A 95 13.92 2.27 19.79
N GLU A 96 13.52 3.10 20.75
CA GLU A 96 12.50 2.81 21.78
C GLU A 96 11.11 2.62 21.17
#